data_AF-A0AAV4UBQ1-F1
#
_entry.id   AF-A0AAV4UBQ1-F1
#
_cell.length_a   1.000
_cell.length_b   1.000
_cell.length_c   1.000
_cell.angle_alpha   90.00
_cell.angle_beta   90.00
_cell.angle_gamma   90.00
#
_symmetry.space_group_name_H-M   'P 1'
#
loop_
_entity.id
_entity.type
_entity.pdbx_description
1 polymer ?
#
loop_
_entity_poly.entity_id
_entity_poly.type
_entity_poly.pdbx_seq_one_letter_code
_entity_poly.pdbx_strand_id
1 'polypeptide(L)'
;MEKPNRTASEELENEWFAFKHSIFTAAEGAVPRGNHKKTRPAFTSDSQNLQKLLAKREHLLQSHNLNDNTDARIELNKLNAEIKREYCSIKKSNWQDLCKSLDYKTPNTKQNTTTGGKYKFYHWYQWTPTVNDKEAADALGNYYSEESKLVIGRENKKTGRATRKLIRSCRVPASHELFNDPITFSELLYAIQQLDFKKLPGPDGIDG
;
A
#
# COMPACT_ATOMS: atom_id res chain seq x y z
N MET A 1 -9.41 -16.45 48.55
CA MET A 1 -8.79 -15.45 47.66
C MET A 1 -9.60 -15.43 46.37
N GLU A 2 -10.58 -14.51 46.31
CA GLU A 2 -11.42 -14.32 45.12
C GLU A 2 -10.58 -13.73 43.98
N LYS A 3 -10.68 -14.31 42.79
CA LYS A 3 -10.11 -13.71 41.58
C LYS A 3 -10.98 -12.51 41.21
N PRO A 4 -10.41 -11.33 40.92
CA PRO A 4 -11.20 -10.18 40.50
C PRO A 4 -11.98 -10.53 39.22
N ASN A 5 -13.29 -10.27 39.24
CA ASN A 5 -14.17 -10.39 38.07
C ASN A 5 -13.69 -9.42 36.99
N ARG A 6 -12.94 -9.93 36.03
CA ARG A 6 -12.63 -9.20 34.79
C ARG A 6 -13.93 -9.11 34.00
N THR A 7 -14.23 -7.92 33.50
CA THR A 7 -15.42 -7.74 32.67
C THR A 7 -15.19 -8.43 31.32
N ALA A 8 -16.24 -9.02 30.72
CA ALA A 8 -16.13 -9.76 29.46
C ALA A 8 -15.48 -8.93 28.32
N SER A 9 -15.54 -7.60 28.41
CA SER A 9 -14.87 -6.67 27.49
C SER A 9 -13.34 -6.68 27.64
N GLU A 10 -12.83 -6.74 28.86
CA GLU A 10 -11.38 -6.77 29.13
C GLU A 10 -10.76 -8.11 28.75
N GLU A 11 -11.50 -9.21 28.91
CA GLU A 11 -11.06 -10.53 28.45
C GLU A 11 -10.98 -10.58 26.92
N LEU A 12 -11.99 -10.05 26.22
CA LEU A 12 -12.00 -9.99 24.76
C LEU A 12 -10.88 -9.10 24.20
N GLU A 13 -10.59 -7.95 24.84
CA GLU A 13 -9.47 -7.11 24.43
C GLU A 13 -8.12 -7.81 24.63
N ASN A 14 -7.93 -8.49 25.77
CA ASN A 14 -6.70 -9.24 26.03
C ASN A 14 -6.51 -10.41 25.05
N GLU A 15 -7.58 -11.14 24.73
CA GLU A 15 -7.56 -12.20 23.73
C GLU A 15 -7.24 -11.65 22.33
N TRP A 16 -7.83 -10.50 21.97
CA TRP A 16 -7.54 -9.81 20.73
C TRP A 16 -6.08 -9.36 20.63
N PHE A 17 -5.53 -8.81 21.72
CA PHE A 17 -4.11 -8.44 21.79
C PHE A 17 -3.21 -9.67 21.65
N ALA A 18 -3.51 -10.78 22.34
CA ALA A 18 -2.76 -12.03 22.26
C ALA A 18 -2.79 -12.65 20.85
N PHE A 19 -3.96 -12.64 20.21
CA PHE A 19 -4.15 -13.12 18.84
C PHE A 19 -3.34 -12.28 17.84
N LYS A 20 -3.48 -10.96 17.90
CA LYS A 20 -2.75 -10.03 17.05
C LYS A 20 -1.23 -10.17 17.24
N HIS A 21 -0.78 -10.32 18.47
CA HIS A 21 0.64 -10.50 18.77
C HIS A 21 1.16 -11.81 18.19
N SER A 22 0.39 -12.89 18.33
CA SER A 22 0.73 -14.21 17.78
C SER A 22 0.84 -14.20 16.25
N ILE A 23 -0.07 -13.52 15.56
CA ILE A 23 0.00 -13.32 14.09
C ILE A 23 1.27 -12.56 13.71
N PHE A 24 1.57 -11.46 14.41
CA PHE A 24 2.77 -10.69 14.10
C PHE A 24 4.03 -11.49 14.34
N THR A 25 4.16 -12.17 15.49
CA THR A 25 5.32 -13.02 15.79
C THR A 25 5.50 -14.13 14.74
N ALA A 26 4.41 -14.79 14.32
CA ALA A 26 4.47 -15.78 13.25
C ALA A 26 4.91 -15.17 11.92
N ALA A 27 4.37 -14.00 11.56
CA ALA A 27 4.77 -13.27 10.35
C ALA A 27 6.23 -12.78 10.41
N GLU A 28 6.72 -12.32 11.56
CA GLU A 28 8.11 -11.91 11.75
C GLU A 28 9.09 -13.08 11.58
N GLY A 29 8.68 -14.29 11.99
CA GLY A 29 9.48 -15.51 11.82
C GLY A 29 9.41 -16.12 10.42
N ALA A 30 8.25 -16.04 9.76
CA ALA A 30 8.01 -16.65 8.45
C ALA A 30 8.49 -15.78 7.28
N VAL A 31 8.42 -14.46 7.40
CA VAL A 31 8.91 -13.55 6.35
C VAL A 31 10.45 -13.57 6.40
N PRO A 32 11.15 -14.00 5.34
CA PRO A 32 12.59 -14.03 5.34
C PRO A 32 13.11 -12.60 5.33
N ARG A 33 13.36 -12.04 6.51
CA ARG A 33 14.15 -10.81 6.64
C ARG A 33 15.57 -11.28 6.43
N GLY A 34 16.16 -10.97 5.27
CA GLY A 34 17.53 -11.34 4.93
C GLY A 34 18.58 -10.81 5.92
N ASN A 35 19.81 -10.54 5.50
CA ASN A 35 20.92 -10.13 6.38
C ASN A 35 20.69 -8.83 7.19
N HIS A 36 19.55 -8.17 7.00
CA HIS A 36 19.19 -6.89 7.58
C HIS A 36 18.07 -7.02 8.63
N LYS A 37 18.24 -7.91 9.62
CA LYS A 37 17.29 -8.04 10.75
C LYS A 37 17.18 -6.77 11.62
N LYS A 38 18.17 -5.87 11.57
CA LYS A 38 18.22 -4.63 12.38
C LYS A 38 18.51 -3.37 11.56
N THR A 39 18.65 -3.48 10.24
CA THR A 39 18.96 -2.32 9.41
C THR A 39 17.68 -1.54 9.19
N ARG A 40 17.50 -0.43 9.91
CA ARG A 40 16.70 0.65 9.36
C ARG A 40 17.48 1.16 8.16
N PRO A 41 16.99 1.07 6.91
CA PRO A 41 17.67 1.73 5.81
C PRO A 41 17.66 3.22 6.14
N ALA A 42 18.80 3.74 6.62
CA ALA A 42 19.03 5.16 6.57
C ALA A 42 18.94 5.52 5.10
N PHE A 43 18.01 6.41 4.75
CA PHE A 43 18.00 6.98 3.42
C PHE A 43 19.25 7.86 3.35
N THR A 44 20.40 7.28 3.02
CA THR A 44 21.62 8.04 2.76
C THR A 44 21.38 8.74 1.44
N SER A 45 20.97 10.00 1.53
CA SER A 45 20.85 10.95 0.42
C SER A 45 22.23 11.38 -0.12
N ASP A 46 23.28 10.58 0.08
CA ASP A 46 24.65 10.83 -0.33
C ASP A 46 24.89 10.53 -1.83
N SER A 47 23.81 10.45 -2.61
CA SER A 47 23.93 10.44 -4.07
C SER A 47 24.45 11.79 -4.53
N GLN A 48 25.71 11.81 -4.98
CA GLN A 48 26.36 12.99 -5.55
C GLN A 48 25.53 13.60 -6.69
N ASN A 49 24.81 12.77 -7.46
CA ASN A 49 23.95 13.24 -8.54
C ASN A 49 22.70 13.96 -8.02
N LEU A 50 22.06 13.42 -6.98
CA LEU A 50 20.90 14.07 -6.35
C LEU A 50 21.28 15.42 -5.76
N GLN A 51 22.42 15.52 -5.08
CA GLN A 51 22.92 16.78 -4.51
C GLN A 51 23.19 17.83 -5.60
N LYS A 52 23.79 17.43 -6.73
CA LYS A 52 23.99 18.32 -7.89
C LYS A 52 22.67 18.86 -8.44
N LEU A 53 21.63 18.02 -8.55
CA LEU A 53 20.31 18.43 -9.04
C LEU A 53 19.60 19.38 -8.07
N LEU A 54 19.73 19.13 -6.76
CA LEU A 54 19.19 20.01 -5.72
C LEU A 54 19.86 21.40 -5.75
N ALA A 55 21.18 21.44 -5.85
CA ALA A 55 21.93 22.70 -5.98
C ALA A 55 21.53 23.48 -7.25
N LYS A 56 21.37 22.80 -8.39
CA LYS A 56 20.87 23.42 -9.63
C LYS A 56 19.45 24.01 -9.47
N ARG A 57 18.57 23.28 -8.78
CA ARG A 57 17.21 23.75 -8.48
C ARG A 57 17.23 25.00 -7.59
N GLU A 58 18.04 25.01 -6.54
CA GLU A 58 18.18 26.17 -5.65
C GLU A 58 18.71 27.40 -6.39
N HIS A 59 19.74 27.23 -7.22
CA HIS A 59 20.28 28.31 -8.05
C HIS A 59 19.21 28.88 -8.99
N LEU A 60 18.42 28.03 -9.66
CA LEU A 60 17.36 28.48 -10.57
C LEU A 60 16.25 29.24 -9.85
N LEU A 61 15.88 28.80 -8.64
CA LEU A 61 14.92 29.50 -7.78
C LEU A 61 15.44 30.88 -7.32
N GLN A 62 16.74 31.01 -7.09
CA GLN A 62 17.37 32.27 -6.69
C GLN A 62 17.58 33.24 -7.86
N SER A 63 17.84 32.72 -9.07
CA SER A 63 18.18 33.55 -10.23
C SER A 63 16.98 34.09 -11.00
N HIS A 64 15.78 33.53 -10.83
CA HIS A 64 14.61 33.91 -11.63
C HIS A 64 13.40 34.32 -10.79
N ASN A 65 12.76 35.42 -11.19
CA ASN A 65 11.42 35.77 -10.75
C ASN A 65 10.43 34.91 -11.57
N LEU A 66 9.97 33.80 -11.00
CA LEU A 66 9.23 32.72 -11.69
C LEU A 66 7.87 33.14 -12.27
N ASN A 67 7.36 34.33 -11.92
CA ASN A 67 6.05 34.78 -12.36
C ASN A 67 5.98 35.09 -13.86
N ASP A 68 7.07 35.58 -14.46
CA ASP A 68 7.04 36.09 -15.84
C ASP A 68 7.86 35.27 -16.86
N ASN A 69 8.68 34.31 -16.39
CA ASN A 69 9.60 33.58 -17.27
C ASN A 69 9.18 32.11 -17.47
N THR A 70 8.48 31.84 -18.57
CA THR A 70 8.01 30.50 -18.98
C THR A 70 9.14 29.49 -19.15
N ASP A 71 10.31 29.90 -19.64
CA ASP A 71 11.45 29.00 -19.87
C ASP A 71 12.05 28.51 -18.55
N ALA A 72 12.19 29.42 -17.57
CA ALA A 72 12.62 29.06 -16.22
C ALA A 72 11.65 28.08 -15.55
N ARG A 73 10.34 28.21 -15.80
CA ARG A 73 9.33 27.26 -15.29
C ARG A 73 9.45 25.88 -15.95
N ILE A 74 9.73 25.84 -17.25
CA ILE A 74 9.97 24.57 -17.98
C ILE A 74 11.22 23.88 -17.46
N GLU A 75 12.31 24.61 -17.26
CA GLU A 75 13.55 24.07 -16.71
C GLU A 75 13.37 23.58 -15.26
N LEU A 76 12.66 24.33 -14.43
CA LEU A 76 12.34 23.92 -13.05
C LEU A 76 11.51 22.62 -13.02
N ASN A 77 10.54 22.49 -13.92
CA ASN A 77 9.73 21.28 -14.05
C ASN A 77 10.59 20.07 -14.50
N LYS A 78 11.52 20.28 -15.44
CA LYS A 78 12.48 19.24 -15.86
C LYS A 78 13.36 18.79 -14.68
N LEU A 79 13.95 19.72 -13.94
CA LEU A 79 14.75 19.43 -12.75
C LEU A 79 13.95 18.68 -11.68
N ASN A 80 12.71 19.10 -11.40
CA ASN A 80 11.84 18.42 -10.43
C ASN A 80 11.51 16.99 -10.87
N ALA A 81 11.28 16.75 -12.16
CA ALA A 81 11.04 15.42 -12.69
C ALA A 81 12.30 14.53 -12.58
N GLU A 82 13.48 15.08 -12.85
CA GLU A 82 14.76 14.38 -12.74
C GLU A 82 15.10 14.00 -11.29
N ILE A 83 14.89 14.93 -10.35
CA ILE A 83 15.01 14.68 -8.90
C ILE A 83 14.09 13.52 -8.48
N LYS A 84 12.82 13.52 -8.90
CA LYS A 84 11.87 12.43 -8.59
C LYS A 84 12.36 11.08 -9.13
N ARG A 85 12.92 11.04 -10.34
CA ARG A 85 13.47 9.82 -10.94
C ARG A 85 14.65 9.29 -10.16
N GLU A 86 15.58 10.16 -9.76
CA GLU A 86 16.73 9.80 -8.93
C GLU A 86 16.31 9.24 -7.56
N TYR A 87 15.36 9.88 -6.89
CA TYR A 87 14.79 9.35 -5.64
C TYR A 87 14.20 7.94 -5.82
N CYS A 88 13.44 7.72 -6.89
CA CYS A 88 12.90 6.40 -7.21
C CYS A 88 14.00 5.37 -7.50
N SER A 89 15.05 5.76 -8.22
CA SER A 89 16.20 4.91 -8.53
C SER A 89 16.93 4.48 -7.26
N ILE A 90 17.27 5.43 -6.38
CA ILE A 90 17.90 5.17 -5.08
C ILE A 90 17.04 4.24 -4.24
N LYS A 91 15.73 4.52 -4.14
CA LYS A 91 14.79 3.68 -3.40
C LYS A 91 14.76 2.25 -3.94
N LYS A 92 14.76 2.08 -5.27
CA LYS A 92 14.79 0.78 -5.93
C LYS A 92 16.11 0.05 -5.68
N SER A 93 17.25 0.72 -5.78
CA SER A 93 18.57 0.14 -5.47
C SER A 93 18.64 -0.31 -4.01
N ASN A 94 18.23 0.55 -3.08
CA ASN A 94 18.20 0.20 -1.65
C ASN A 94 17.29 -1.00 -1.38
N TRP A 95 16.13 -1.05 -2.05
CA TRP A 95 15.23 -2.20 -1.95
C TRP A 95 15.86 -3.47 -2.52
N GLN A 96 16.50 -3.38 -3.69
CA GLN A 96 17.23 -4.50 -4.27
C GLN A 96 18.35 -4.98 -3.34
N ASP A 97 19.13 -4.08 -2.75
CA ASP A 97 20.19 -4.41 -1.78
C ASP A 97 19.63 -5.12 -0.55
N LEU A 98 18.52 -4.62 0.01
CA LEU A 98 17.82 -5.28 1.12
C LEU A 98 17.37 -6.69 0.74
N CYS A 99 16.90 -6.87 -0.50
CA CYS A 99 16.43 -8.15 -1.03
C CYS A 99 17.55 -9.07 -1.56
N LYS A 100 18.81 -8.63 -1.70
CA LYS A 100 19.92 -9.48 -2.19
C LYS A 100 20.12 -10.73 -1.34
N SER A 101 19.86 -10.65 -0.04
CA SER A 101 19.99 -11.79 0.89
C SER A 101 18.75 -12.70 0.93
N LEU A 102 17.68 -12.30 0.26
CA LEU A 102 16.44 -13.04 0.04
C LEU A 102 16.47 -13.81 -1.31
N ASP A 103 17.45 -13.54 -2.16
CA ASP A 103 17.53 -14.11 -3.50
C ASP A 103 17.99 -15.57 -3.44
N TYR A 104 17.04 -16.48 -3.41
CA TYR A 104 17.22 -17.94 -3.43
C TYR A 104 17.89 -18.45 -4.72
N LYS A 105 17.97 -17.62 -5.77
CA LYS A 105 18.57 -17.99 -7.06
C LYS A 105 20.08 -17.78 -7.11
N THR A 106 20.63 -16.97 -6.21
CA THR A 106 22.09 -16.95 -6.02
C THR A 106 22.47 -18.14 -5.14
N PRO A 107 23.24 -19.12 -5.63
CA PRO A 107 23.79 -20.17 -4.77
C PRO A 107 24.80 -19.49 -3.84
N ASN A 108 24.31 -19.00 -2.71
CA ASN A 108 25.15 -18.47 -1.67
C ASN A 108 25.99 -19.65 -1.15
N THR A 109 27.25 -19.72 -1.58
CA THR A 109 28.25 -20.74 -1.19
C THR A 109 28.60 -20.73 0.29
N LYS A 110 27.91 -19.91 1.07
CA LYS A 110 27.86 -19.99 2.53
C LYS A 110 26.41 -20.17 2.93
N GLN A 111 25.97 -21.43 2.94
CA GLN A 111 24.94 -21.85 3.87
C GLN A 111 25.41 -21.35 5.25
N ASN A 112 24.76 -20.31 5.75
CA ASN A 112 24.94 -19.88 7.12
C ASN A 112 24.50 -21.05 7.99
N THR A 113 25.46 -21.85 8.44
CA THR A 113 25.32 -22.76 9.56
C THR A 113 24.88 -21.90 10.74
N THR A 114 23.56 -21.84 10.93
CA THR A 114 22.96 -21.08 12.03
C THR A 114 23.11 -21.93 13.28
N THR A 115 24.30 -21.84 13.89
CA THR A 115 24.51 -22.18 15.29
C THR A 115 23.84 -21.08 16.11
N GLY A 116 22.89 -21.45 16.97
CA GLY A 116 22.41 -20.57 18.04
C GLY A 116 20.97 -20.08 17.91
N GLY A 117 20.02 -21.00 17.73
CA GLY A 117 18.62 -20.73 18.01
C GLY A 117 17.85 -22.01 17.83
N LYS A 118 17.43 -22.64 18.93
CA LYS A 118 16.55 -23.82 18.93
C LYS A 118 15.16 -23.43 18.41
N TYR A 119 15.06 -22.99 17.16
CA TYR A 119 13.81 -23.09 16.43
C TYR A 119 13.72 -24.56 16.07
N LYS A 120 12.95 -25.29 16.87
CA LYS A 120 12.41 -26.57 16.42
C LYS A 120 11.67 -26.25 15.14
N PHE A 121 12.33 -26.51 14.01
CA PHE A 121 11.67 -26.63 12.73
C PHE A 121 10.65 -27.73 12.98
N TYR A 122 9.43 -27.28 13.23
CA TYR A 122 8.28 -28.13 13.35
C TYR A 122 8.31 -28.98 12.08
N HIS A 123 8.64 -30.25 12.26
CA HIS A 123 8.84 -31.26 11.22
C HIS A 123 7.45 -31.61 10.67
N TRP A 124 6.77 -30.66 10.03
CA TRP A 124 5.44 -30.83 9.49
C TRP A 124 5.62 -31.40 8.10
N TYR A 125 5.72 -32.73 8.10
CA TYR A 125 5.61 -33.63 6.97
C TYR A 125 6.76 -33.59 5.95
N GLN A 126 6.96 -34.75 5.34
CA GLN A 126 7.83 -35.00 4.20
C GLN A 126 7.36 -34.14 3.02
N TRP A 127 7.65 -32.84 3.05
CA TRP A 127 7.60 -32.00 1.86
C TRP A 127 8.73 -32.46 0.96
N THR A 128 8.43 -33.36 0.03
CA THR A 128 9.23 -33.44 -1.18
C THR A 128 9.21 -32.03 -1.78
N PRO A 129 10.37 -31.38 -1.99
CA PRO A 129 10.39 -30.05 -2.57
C PRO A 129 9.70 -30.13 -3.93
N THR A 130 8.47 -29.63 -4.01
CA THR A 130 7.81 -29.46 -5.29
C THR A 130 8.66 -28.47 -6.06
N VAL A 131 9.21 -28.92 -7.18
CA VAL A 131 10.24 -28.23 -7.97
C VAL A 131 9.70 -26.94 -8.62
N ASN A 132 8.41 -26.65 -8.44
CA ASN A 132 7.68 -25.58 -9.10
C ASN A 132 6.87 -24.74 -8.10
N ASP A 133 7.09 -23.41 -8.10
CA ASP A 133 6.40 -22.45 -7.23
C ASP A 133 4.86 -22.53 -7.34
N LYS A 134 4.36 -22.90 -8.53
CA LYS A 134 2.93 -23.11 -8.76
C LYS A 134 2.37 -24.28 -7.95
N GLU A 135 3.08 -25.41 -7.93
CA GLU A 135 2.64 -26.60 -7.21
C GLU A 135 2.67 -26.39 -5.69
N ALA A 136 3.67 -25.63 -5.20
CA ALA A 136 3.75 -25.21 -3.81
C ALA A 136 2.58 -24.31 -3.41
N ALA A 137 2.23 -23.34 -4.26
CA ALA A 137 1.09 -22.45 -4.04
C ALA A 137 -0.24 -23.21 -4.06
N ASP A 138 -0.41 -24.14 -5.00
CA ASP A 138 -1.61 -24.97 -5.14
C ASP A 138 -1.76 -25.92 -3.93
N ALA A 139 -0.67 -26.55 -3.47
CA ALA A 139 -0.67 -27.40 -2.29
C ALA A 139 -1.04 -26.63 -1.02
N LEU A 140 -0.50 -25.42 -0.85
CA LEU A 140 -0.83 -24.54 0.27
C LEU A 140 -2.30 -24.07 0.20
N GLY A 141 -2.79 -23.71 -0.99
CA GLY A 141 -4.19 -23.35 -1.22
C GLY A 141 -5.15 -24.49 -0.87
N ASN A 142 -4.80 -25.72 -1.26
CA ASN A 142 -5.60 -26.91 -0.94
C ASN A 142 -5.60 -27.23 0.55
N TYR A 143 -4.47 -27.13 1.23
CA TYR A 143 -4.38 -27.35 2.68
C TYR A 143 -5.26 -26.38 3.47
N TYR A 144 -5.18 -25.08 3.18
CA TYR A 144 -6.03 -24.09 3.83
C TYR A 144 -7.49 -24.23 3.42
N SER A 145 -7.78 -24.65 2.18
CA SER A 145 -9.15 -24.95 1.75
C SER A 145 -9.76 -26.09 2.57
N GLU A 146 -8.99 -27.16 2.82
CA GLU A 146 -9.40 -28.30 3.66
C GLU A 146 -9.63 -27.89 5.12
N GLU A 147 -8.68 -27.18 5.73
CA GLU A 147 -8.76 -26.72 7.13
C GLU A 147 -9.86 -25.65 7.34
N SER A 148 -10.06 -24.76 6.36
CA SER A 148 -11.06 -23.70 6.42
C SER A 148 -12.47 -24.16 6.03
N LYS A 149 -12.71 -25.49 5.87
CA LYS A 149 -14.06 -26.07 5.74
C LYS A 149 -14.83 -25.90 7.05
N LEU A 150 -15.30 -24.68 7.28
CA LEU A 150 -16.27 -24.40 8.32
C LEU A 150 -17.56 -25.16 7.96
N VAL A 151 -18.10 -25.91 8.91
CA VAL A 151 -19.41 -26.55 8.77
C VAL A 151 -20.47 -25.46 8.82
N ILE A 152 -20.76 -24.86 7.66
CA ILE A 152 -21.78 -23.82 7.54
C ILE A 152 -23.15 -24.50 7.64
N GLY A 153 -23.78 -24.33 8.80
CA GLY A 153 -25.14 -24.79 9.07
C GLY A 153 -26.17 -24.27 8.07
N ARG A 154 -27.32 -24.96 8.00
CA ARG A 154 -28.41 -24.63 7.06
C ARG A 154 -28.89 -23.18 7.22
N GLU A 155 -28.90 -22.66 8.44
CA GLU A 155 -29.29 -21.29 8.75
C GLU A 155 -28.31 -20.26 8.17
N ASN A 156 -27.00 -20.45 8.38
CA ASN A 156 -25.97 -19.59 7.80
C ASN A 156 -26.03 -19.56 6.27
N LYS A 157 -26.33 -20.70 5.63
CA LYS A 157 -26.57 -20.75 4.18
C LYS A 157 -27.81 -19.96 3.77
N LYS A 158 -28.89 -19.98 4.56
CA LYS A 158 -30.11 -19.21 4.33
C LYS A 158 -29.84 -17.72 4.46
N THR A 159 -29.16 -17.29 5.53
CA THR A 159 -28.74 -15.91 5.75
C THR A 159 -27.84 -15.41 4.62
N GLY A 160 -26.83 -16.20 4.23
CA GLY A 160 -25.93 -15.86 3.12
C GLY A 160 -26.63 -15.80 1.74
N ARG A 161 -27.73 -16.53 1.54
CA ARG A 161 -28.57 -16.37 0.33
C ARG A 161 -29.41 -15.09 0.39
N ALA A 162 -29.98 -14.78 1.55
CA ALA A 162 -30.79 -13.58 1.75
C ALA A 162 -29.95 -12.29 1.58
N THR A 163 -28.77 -12.21 2.19
CA THR A 163 -27.87 -11.05 2.04
C THR A 163 -27.39 -10.88 0.61
N ARG A 164 -27.02 -11.97 -0.09
CA ARG A 164 -26.65 -11.88 -1.51
C ARG A 164 -27.81 -11.43 -2.40
N LYS A 165 -29.04 -11.83 -2.08
CA LYS A 165 -30.24 -11.34 -2.79
C LYS A 165 -30.43 -9.84 -2.56
N LEU A 166 -30.25 -9.38 -1.31
CA LEU A 166 -30.34 -7.96 -0.94
C LEU A 166 -29.27 -7.11 -1.65
N ILE A 167 -28.00 -7.55 -1.64
CA ILE A 167 -26.91 -6.84 -2.32
C ILE A 167 -27.16 -6.74 -3.82
N ARG A 168 -27.72 -7.79 -4.45
CA ARG A 168 -28.09 -7.75 -5.87
C ARG A 168 -29.23 -6.77 -6.14
N SER A 169 -30.24 -6.69 -5.28
CA SER A 169 -31.31 -5.69 -5.41
C SER A 169 -30.84 -4.26 -5.12
N CYS A 170 -29.78 -4.09 -4.33
CA CYS A 170 -29.17 -2.79 -4.05
C CYS A 170 -28.15 -2.35 -5.11
N ARG A 171 -28.02 -3.06 -6.24
CA ARG A 171 -27.24 -2.54 -7.38
C ARG A 171 -27.94 -1.29 -7.90
N VAL A 172 -27.42 -0.14 -7.52
CA VAL A 172 -27.73 1.15 -8.14
C VAL A 172 -27.36 1.02 -9.63
N PRO A 173 -28.24 1.40 -10.57
CA PRO A 173 -27.87 1.44 -11.98
C PRO A 173 -26.63 2.30 -12.14
N ALA A 174 -25.66 1.82 -12.94
CA ALA A 174 -24.32 2.41 -13.07
C ALA A 174 -24.29 3.82 -13.70
N SER A 175 -25.45 4.40 -13.98
CA SER A 175 -25.58 5.70 -14.63
C SER A 175 -26.96 6.27 -14.30
N HIS A 176 -27.02 7.17 -13.31
CA HIS A 176 -28.02 8.23 -13.40
C HIS A 176 -27.49 9.20 -14.46
N GLU A 177 -28.21 9.36 -15.56
CA GLU A 177 -27.90 10.37 -16.56
C GLU A 177 -28.19 11.74 -15.93
N LEU A 178 -27.16 12.33 -15.32
CA LEU A 178 -27.26 13.55 -14.50
C LEU A 178 -27.65 14.82 -15.31
N PHE A 179 -27.77 14.72 -16.63
CA PHE A 179 -27.94 15.86 -17.55
C PHE A 179 -28.98 15.60 -18.65
N ASN A 180 -30.06 14.88 -18.36
CA ASN A 180 -31.15 14.68 -19.32
C ASN A 180 -32.16 15.82 -19.33
N ASP A 181 -32.26 16.57 -18.24
CA ASP A 181 -33.23 17.65 -18.13
C ASP A 181 -32.68 18.93 -18.80
N PRO A 182 -33.50 19.65 -19.57
CA PRO A 182 -33.10 20.91 -20.17
C PRO A 182 -32.87 21.96 -19.06
N ILE A 183 -31.76 22.69 -19.16
CA ILE A 183 -31.42 23.77 -18.23
C ILE A 183 -32.55 24.80 -18.20
N THR A 184 -33.11 25.03 -17.02
CA THR A 184 -34.20 26.01 -16.84
C THR A 184 -33.64 27.42 -16.66
N PHE A 185 -34.43 28.42 -17.06
CA PHE A 185 -34.04 29.83 -16.89
C PHE A 185 -33.79 30.21 -15.42
N SER A 186 -34.54 29.60 -14.49
CA SER A 186 -34.36 29.82 -13.05
C SER A 186 -33.02 29.30 -12.53
N GLU A 187 -32.56 28.15 -13.00
CA GLU A 187 -31.26 27.60 -12.61
C GLU A 187 -30.11 28.44 -13.17
N LEU A 188 -30.25 28.93 -14.39
CA LEU A 188 -29.28 29.85 -14.99
C LEU A 188 -29.18 31.16 -14.20
N LEU A 189 -30.33 31.74 -13.83
CA LEU A 189 -30.36 32.96 -13.02
C LEU A 189 -29.70 32.75 -11.65
N TYR A 190 -29.97 31.61 -11.02
CA TYR A 190 -29.35 31.23 -9.74
C TYR A 190 -27.83 31.06 -9.88
N ALA A 191 -27.36 30.40 -10.95
CA ALA A 191 -25.93 30.22 -11.19
C ALA A 191 -25.20 31.56 -11.40
N ILE A 192 -25.82 32.51 -12.11
CA ILE A 192 -25.27 33.86 -12.31
C ILE A 192 -25.17 34.62 -10.98
N GLN A 193 -26.13 34.45 -10.07
CA GLN A 193 -26.07 35.08 -8.75
C GLN A 193 -24.97 34.50 -7.84
N GLN A 194 -24.51 33.29 -8.12
CA GLN A 194 -23.44 32.61 -7.37
C GLN A 194 -22.04 32.83 -7.99
N LEU A 195 -21.96 33.61 -9.08
CA LEU A 195 -20.68 34.03 -9.66
C LEU A 195 -19.92 34.92 -8.67
N ASP A 196 -18.60 34.74 -8.62
CA ASP A 196 -17.73 35.41 -7.68
C ASP A 196 -16.85 36.39 -8.45
N PHE A 197 -17.36 37.62 -8.56
CA PHE A 197 -16.74 38.76 -9.25
C PHE A 197 -15.37 39.20 -8.70
N LYS A 198 -14.85 38.52 -7.68
CA LYS A 198 -13.48 38.70 -7.20
C LYS A 198 -12.48 37.74 -7.83
N LYS A 199 -12.94 36.76 -8.60
CA LYS A 199 -12.06 35.83 -9.32
C LYS A 199 -11.43 36.55 -10.52
N LEU A 200 -10.18 36.19 -10.78
CA LEU A 200 -9.46 36.69 -11.94
C LEU A 200 -10.14 36.21 -13.23
N PRO A 201 -10.12 37.03 -14.30
CA PRO A 201 -10.75 36.67 -15.56
C PRO A 201 -10.15 35.38 -16.11
N GLY A 202 -10.99 34.60 -16.78
CA GLY A 202 -10.57 33.41 -17.49
C GLY A 202 -9.60 33.72 -18.65
N PRO A 203 -9.05 32.69 -19.31
CA PRO A 203 -8.19 32.88 -20.48
C PRO A 203 -8.90 33.55 -21.68
N ASP A 204 -10.23 33.62 -21.65
CA ASP A 204 -11.11 34.37 -22.54
C ASP A 204 -11.28 35.85 -22.17
N GLY A 205 -10.76 36.28 -21.01
CA GLY A 205 -10.80 37.67 -20.55
C GLY A 205 -12.13 38.09 -19.92
N ILE A 206 -13.01 37.13 -19.62
CA ILE A 206 -14.31 37.40 -19.00
C ILE A 206 -14.19 37.25 -17.48
N ASP A 207 -14.60 38.28 -16.75
CA ASP A 207 -14.70 38.26 -15.29
C ASP A 207 -15.93 37.42 -14.86
N GLY A 208 -15.71 36.53 -13.88
CA GLY A 208 -16.72 35.60 -13.36
C GLY A 208 -17.33 36.05 -12.05
#